data_AF-A0A8S0XDR1-F1
#
_entry.id   AF-A0A8S0XDR1-F1
#
_cell.length_a   1.000
_cell.length_b   1.000
_cell.length_c   1.000
_cell.angle_alpha   90.00
_cell.angle_beta   90.00
_cell.angle_gamma   90.00
#
_symmetry.space_group_name_H-M   'P 1'
#
loop_
_entity.id
_entity.type
_entity.pdbx_description
1 polymer ?
#
loop_
_entity_poly.entity_id
_entity_poly.type
_entity_poly.pdbx_seq_one_letter_code
_entity_poly.pdbx_strand_id
1 'polypeptide(L)'
;MYLHEVDDLLDLLPLLLFSPRPPADMRNQRKRKRDAARLPRISYDAATRTFDRLFKEDSLEGMKQVVRRKLGVPHHVPVYLSQMREGKSVDLEDDDDFEAFKSAAYSASVMAVQVTLGGNEDESGSNDKAGQSSSLSRCSNLASVVRPSAIGSSVKLGSDRPLGVFHTKFWGTSMEEERKAWSKAEGQVPWNESEMDLDDDGEADIISGCYPLIINIKGIKPSSLWVRAEYIRIFDACVRICQEGTGRRITMKPPSFVITGQPGIDSITLFVEEGAYELPATWRQRDFFPDDPLWVFIDAESDSATLSKLFTVGTKMAIFFTTSPDEERWHRFNKTTSRNLLVMNPWGKEEMKQAAHLYGLSEDIVLEKYDCLGPIPRLCIDFSATQLSTYESMPRTTLNSITIESDEPRVALALFGLAQRTTVPYSPGRSNLSAHPDETRQPTSQLPQSREAAGVFFEVAAQTLFAQTIELTLLPMVKLDSRGEKNLLHWYSSHIPLTDQELEQQRTQVVAEELHITPSRTIEYPETGLDSILSDVYYVPQRPNEDVVDSFILSDGKLFLFQCSTASRRSIKSRITLLAARCRFPPQKDWRLVFVIPPKQALTVPQEPAVEKAALFTAVVDINRISL
;
A
#
# COMPACT_ATOMS: atom_id res chain seq x y z
N MET A 1 72.35 -0.04 -36.64
CA MET A 1 72.28 -1.35 -35.95
C MET A 1 70.84 -1.52 -35.48
N TYR A 2 70.13 -2.44 -36.15
CA TYR A 2 68.89 -3.13 -35.81
C TYR A 2 67.66 -2.33 -35.30
N LEU A 3 66.63 -2.08 -36.15
CA LEU A 3 65.48 -2.95 -36.57
C LEU A 3 64.34 -2.91 -35.51
N HIS A 4 63.02 -2.83 -35.74
CA HIS A 4 62.05 -2.87 -36.87
C HIS A 4 60.71 -2.28 -36.26
N GLU A 5 59.92 -1.44 -36.96
CA GLU A 5 58.65 -1.77 -37.67
C GLU A 5 57.53 -2.42 -36.83
N VAL A 6 56.21 -2.24 -37.01
CA VAL A 6 55.26 -1.29 -37.66
C VAL A 6 53.88 -2.04 -37.60
N ASP A 7 52.78 -1.28 -37.44
CA ASP A 7 51.38 -1.56 -37.81
C ASP A 7 50.51 -2.71 -37.25
N ASP A 8 49.20 -2.44 -37.37
CA ASP A 8 48.01 -3.29 -37.25
C ASP A 8 47.36 -3.51 -35.87
N LEU A 9 46.45 -2.59 -35.50
CA LEU A 9 45.07 -2.89 -35.08
C LEU A 9 44.26 -1.59 -34.85
N LEU A 10 44.20 -0.74 -35.89
CA LEU A 10 43.38 0.47 -35.97
C LEU A 10 42.37 0.41 -37.13
N ASP A 11 41.81 -0.76 -37.37
CA ASP A 11 40.63 -0.94 -38.22
C ASP A 11 39.63 -1.79 -37.46
N LEU A 12 38.67 -1.14 -36.80
CA LEU A 12 37.27 -1.56 -36.67
C LEU A 12 36.53 -0.62 -35.71
N LEU A 13 35.54 0.09 -36.28
CA LEU A 13 34.52 1.02 -35.72
C LEU A 13 34.91 2.50 -35.88
N PRO A 14 34.24 3.30 -36.75
CA PRO A 14 32.76 3.37 -36.83
C PRO A 14 32.18 3.72 -38.22
N LEU A 15 31.54 2.76 -38.89
CA LEU A 15 30.51 2.95 -39.92
C LEU A 15 29.49 1.82 -39.66
N LEU A 16 28.21 2.06 -39.40
CA LEU A 16 27.22 2.45 -40.41
C LEU A 16 25.95 3.01 -39.73
N LEU A 17 25.88 4.33 -39.61
CA LEU A 17 24.67 5.05 -39.95
C LEU A 17 24.63 5.17 -41.48
N PHE A 18 23.44 5.05 -42.06
CA PHE A 18 23.11 5.23 -43.48
C PHE A 18 23.45 4.08 -44.45
N SER A 19 22.39 3.45 -44.95
CA SER A 19 22.36 2.80 -46.28
C SER A 19 20.92 2.83 -46.82
N PRO A 20 20.72 2.66 -48.15
CA PRO A 20 20.11 3.69 -48.99
C PRO A 20 18.71 3.30 -49.50
N ARG A 21 17.97 4.29 -50.01
CA ARG A 21 16.75 4.09 -50.81
C ARG A 21 17.04 3.32 -52.11
N PRO A 22 16.17 2.37 -52.50
CA PRO A 22 15.95 2.03 -53.90
C PRO A 22 14.58 2.54 -54.42
N PRO A 23 14.40 2.61 -55.74
CA PRO A 23 13.50 3.55 -56.40
C PRO A 23 12.08 3.02 -56.62
N ALA A 24 11.17 3.97 -56.89
CA ALA A 24 9.81 3.72 -57.37
C ALA A 24 9.82 3.26 -58.83
N ASP A 25 9.07 2.21 -59.19
CA ASP A 25 7.78 2.33 -59.90
C ASP A 25 7.21 0.94 -60.30
N MET A 26 5.87 0.87 -60.36
CA MET A 26 5.00 -0.12 -61.02
C MET A 26 5.14 -1.62 -60.73
N ARG A 27 4.25 -2.12 -59.85
CA ARG A 27 3.31 -3.20 -60.25
C ARG A 27 2.06 -3.24 -59.38
N ASN A 28 0.99 -2.82 -60.04
CA ASN A 28 -0.39 -2.94 -59.62
C ASN A 28 -0.81 -4.41 -59.40
N GLN A 29 -1.81 -4.58 -58.53
CA GLN A 29 -2.70 -5.74 -58.39
C GLN A 29 -2.18 -6.98 -57.65
N ARG A 30 -2.46 -7.02 -56.33
CA ARG A 30 -3.09 -8.14 -55.57
C ARG A 30 -2.64 -8.11 -54.10
N LYS A 31 -3.09 -7.11 -53.33
CA LYS A 31 -3.17 -7.23 -51.87
C LYS A 31 -4.27 -8.26 -51.56
N ARG A 32 -3.89 -9.53 -51.47
CA ARG A 32 -4.78 -10.57 -50.94
C ARG A 32 -4.97 -10.34 -49.44
N LYS A 33 -6.22 -10.08 -49.11
CA LYS A 33 -6.92 -10.28 -47.84
C LYS A 33 -6.63 -11.69 -47.26
N ARG A 34 -5.45 -11.89 -46.67
CA ARG A 34 -5.04 -12.95 -45.75
C ARG A 34 -4.35 -12.15 -44.64
N ASP A 35 -5.01 -11.79 -43.55
CA ASP A 35 -5.21 -12.67 -42.40
C ASP A 35 -6.43 -12.20 -41.58
N ALA A 36 -7.64 -12.38 -42.12
CA ALA A 36 -8.79 -12.50 -41.23
C ALA A 36 -8.60 -13.84 -40.51
N ALA A 37 -8.17 -13.81 -39.25
CA ALA A 37 -8.20 -14.96 -38.37
C ALA A 37 -9.52 -15.70 -38.59
N ARG A 38 -9.45 -17.02 -38.82
CA ARG A 38 -10.64 -17.84 -39.11
C ARG A 38 -11.52 -17.87 -37.86
N LEU A 39 -12.34 -16.85 -37.70
CA LEU A 39 -13.34 -16.80 -36.63
C LEU A 39 -14.30 -17.97 -36.84
N PRO A 40 -14.60 -18.74 -35.78
CA PRO A 40 -15.49 -19.87 -35.90
C PRO A 40 -16.90 -19.39 -36.23
N ARG A 41 -17.66 -20.22 -36.95
CA ARG A 41 -19.06 -19.94 -37.28
C ARG A 41 -19.95 -20.59 -36.23
N ILE A 42 -20.80 -19.80 -35.59
CA ILE A 42 -21.81 -20.29 -34.64
C ILE A 42 -23.18 -20.25 -35.32
N SER A 43 -23.89 -21.37 -35.29
CA SER A 43 -25.27 -21.52 -35.72
C SER A 43 -26.17 -21.45 -34.49
N TYR A 44 -26.95 -20.39 -34.36
CA TYR A 44 -27.90 -20.20 -33.27
C TYR A 44 -29.25 -20.78 -33.69
N ASP A 45 -29.76 -21.75 -32.94
CA ASP A 45 -31.03 -22.41 -33.19
C ASP A 45 -32.06 -21.98 -32.14
N ALA A 46 -32.96 -21.08 -32.54
CA ALA A 46 -34.05 -20.60 -31.70
C ALA A 46 -35.39 -21.14 -32.21
N ALA A 47 -36.39 -21.24 -31.33
CA ALA A 47 -37.72 -21.77 -31.68
C ALA A 47 -38.36 -21.11 -32.92
N THR A 48 -38.11 -19.81 -33.14
CA THR A 48 -38.69 -19.05 -34.25
C THR A 48 -37.86 -19.05 -35.51
N ARG A 49 -36.53 -19.27 -35.41
CA ARG A 49 -35.60 -19.31 -36.55
C ARG A 49 -34.18 -19.71 -36.14
N THR A 50 -33.45 -20.27 -37.09
CA THR A 50 -32.00 -20.51 -37.00
C THR A 50 -31.22 -19.40 -37.72
N PHE A 51 -30.06 -18.98 -37.22
CA PHE A 51 -29.17 -18.06 -37.94
C PHE A 51 -27.68 -18.28 -37.66
N ASP A 52 -26.84 -18.08 -38.69
CA ASP A 52 -25.39 -18.22 -38.61
C ASP A 52 -24.70 -16.87 -38.37
N ARG A 53 -23.60 -16.88 -37.61
CA ARG A 53 -22.72 -15.72 -37.43
C ARG A 53 -21.27 -16.12 -37.18
N LEU A 54 -20.33 -15.26 -37.57
CA LEU A 54 -18.92 -15.39 -37.15
C LEU A 54 -18.79 -14.94 -35.69
N PHE A 55 -18.23 -15.81 -34.85
CA PHE A 55 -18.03 -15.57 -33.42
C PHE A 55 -17.03 -14.43 -33.21
N LYS A 56 -17.46 -13.37 -32.53
CA LYS A 56 -16.67 -12.16 -32.24
C LYS A 56 -16.78 -11.72 -30.79
N GLU A 57 -17.66 -12.35 -30.05
CA GLU A 57 -18.05 -11.97 -28.70
C GLU A 57 -16.98 -12.43 -27.71
N ASP A 58 -16.72 -11.62 -26.69
CA ASP A 58 -15.70 -11.80 -25.66
C ASP A 58 -16.30 -12.12 -24.28
N SER A 59 -17.64 -12.17 -24.17
CA SER A 59 -18.39 -12.47 -22.96
C SER A 59 -19.71 -13.19 -23.27
N LEU A 60 -20.26 -13.91 -22.28
CA LEU A 60 -21.56 -14.56 -22.38
C LEU A 60 -22.69 -13.55 -22.61
N GLU A 61 -22.67 -12.43 -21.90
CA GLU A 61 -23.66 -11.36 -22.07
C GLU A 61 -23.58 -10.72 -23.45
N GLY A 62 -22.37 -10.55 -24.01
CA GLY A 62 -22.18 -10.15 -25.40
C GLY A 62 -22.89 -11.09 -26.38
N MET A 63 -22.82 -12.40 -26.14
CA MET A 63 -23.51 -13.41 -26.94
C MET A 63 -25.04 -13.32 -26.78
N LYS A 64 -25.55 -13.16 -25.56
CA LYS A 64 -26.98 -12.95 -25.27
C LYS A 64 -27.52 -11.69 -25.97
N GLN A 65 -26.78 -10.58 -25.94
CA GLN A 65 -27.16 -9.34 -26.64
C GLN A 65 -27.24 -9.50 -28.16
N VAL A 66 -26.34 -10.29 -28.75
CA VAL A 66 -26.37 -10.60 -30.19
C VAL A 66 -27.63 -11.38 -30.55
N VAL A 67 -27.98 -12.37 -29.74
CA VAL A 67 -29.19 -13.17 -29.90
C VAL A 67 -30.42 -12.28 -29.77
N ARG A 68 -30.52 -11.44 -28.73
CA ARG A 68 -31.64 -10.49 -28.54
C ARG A 68 -31.81 -9.56 -29.75
N ARG A 69 -30.72 -8.92 -30.19
CA ARG A 69 -30.73 -8.01 -31.34
C ARG A 69 -31.15 -8.71 -32.62
N LYS A 70 -30.73 -9.96 -32.82
CA LYS A 70 -31.11 -10.73 -33.99
C LYS A 70 -32.58 -11.10 -33.91
N LEU A 71 -33.03 -11.69 -32.82
CA LEU A 71 -34.39 -12.19 -32.67
C LEU A 71 -35.43 -11.08 -32.43
N GLY A 72 -35.01 -9.82 -32.23
CA GLY A 72 -35.92 -8.70 -31.96
C GLY A 72 -36.52 -8.77 -30.55
N VAL A 73 -35.79 -9.38 -29.61
CA VAL A 73 -36.25 -9.65 -28.25
C VAL A 73 -35.89 -8.48 -27.33
N PRO A 74 -36.81 -7.95 -26.51
CA PRO A 74 -36.51 -6.89 -25.54
C PRO A 74 -35.42 -7.27 -24.54
N HIS A 75 -34.69 -6.27 -24.03
CA HIS A 75 -33.57 -6.49 -23.09
C HIS A 75 -33.95 -7.19 -21.79
N HIS A 76 -35.21 -7.06 -21.33
CA HIS A 76 -35.69 -7.65 -20.10
C HIS A 76 -36.09 -9.12 -20.22
N VAL A 77 -36.22 -9.65 -21.45
CA VAL A 77 -36.59 -11.06 -21.65
C VAL A 77 -35.35 -11.92 -21.41
N PRO A 78 -35.42 -12.93 -20.51
CA PRO A 78 -34.33 -13.86 -20.26
C PRO A 78 -33.96 -14.64 -21.53
N VAL A 79 -32.67 -14.81 -21.77
CA VAL A 79 -32.11 -15.60 -22.87
C VAL A 79 -31.18 -16.64 -22.28
N TYR A 80 -31.52 -17.90 -22.48
CA TYR A 80 -30.70 -19.05 -22.09
C TYR A 80 -30.05 -19.63 -23.34
N LEU A 81 -28.78 -20.00 -23.23
CA LEU A 81 -27.97 -20.49 -24.33
C LEU A 81 -27.38 -21.83 -23.92
N SER A 82 -27.48 -22.83 -24.80
CA SER A 82 -26.92 -24.16 -24.55
C SER A 82 -26.13 -24.62 -25.77
N GLN A 83 -24.89 -25.06 -25.58
CA GLN A 83 -24.07 -25.65 -26.64
C GLN A 83 -24.60 -27.04 -27.00
N MET A 84 -24.79 -27.30 -28.30
CA MET A 84 -25.18 -28.61 -28.81
C MET A 84 -23.94 -29.40 -29.21
N ARG A 85 -23.67 -30.53 -28.53
CA ARG A 85 -22.56 -31.43 -28.86
C ARG A 85 -22.97 -32.89 -28.71
N GLU A 86 -22.79 -33.66 -29.78
CA GLU A 86 -23.00 -35.13 -29.78
C GLU A 86 -24.41 -35.54 -29.28
N GLY A 87 -25.42 -34.73 -29.59
CA GLY A 87 -26.81 -34.97 -29.15
C GLY A 87 -27.09 -34.60 -27.70
N LYS A 88 -26.14 -34.01 -26.98
CA LYS A 88 -26.31 -33.45 -25.64
C LYS A 88 -26.29 -31.93 -25.67
N SER A 89 -27.08 -31.30 -24.80
CA SER A 89 -27.01 -29.87 -24.52
C SER A 89 -26.11 -29.64 -23.30
N VAL A 90 -25.25 -28.62 -23.38
CA VAL A 90 -24.45 -28.12 -22.26
C VAL A 90 -24.85 -26.67 -22.05
N ASP A 91 -25.43 -26.34 -20.91
CA ASP A 91 -25.90 -24.99 -20.63
C ASP A 91 -24.72 -24.02 -20.45
N LEU A 92 -24.92 -22.77 -20.85
CA LEU A 92 -23.94 -21.70 -20.71
C LEU A 92 -24.48 -20.71 -19.66
N GLU A 93 -24.21 -20.99 -18.40
CA GLU A 93 -24.78 -20.25 -17.26
C GLU A 93 -23.88 -19.09 -16.83
N ASP A 94 -22.56 -19.30 -16.86
CA ASP A 94 -21.55 -18.36 -16.37
C ASP A 94 -20.40 -18.11 -17.38
N ASP A 95 -19.40 -17.33 -16.94
CA ASP A 95 -18.24 -16.97 -17.75
C ASP A 95 -17.26 -18.15 -17.95
N ASP A 96 -17.23 -19.13 -17.04
CA ASP A 96 -16.39 -20.33 -17.15
C ASP A 96 -16.91 -21.24 -18.28
N ASP A 97 -18.24 -21.46 -18.33
CA ASP A 97 -18.91 -22.18 -19.42
C ASP A 97 -18.68 -21.49 -20.77
N PHE A 98 -18.72 -20.16 -20.77
CA PHE A 98 -18.46 -19.36 -21.97
C PHE A 98 -17.02 -19.50 -22.46
N GLU A 99 -16.01 -19.46 -21.59
CA GLU A 99 -14.61 -19.66 -22.00
C GLU A 99 -14.35 -21.10 -22.48
N ALA A 100 -14.99 -22.10 -21.85
CA ALA A 100 -14.96 -23.49 -22.33
C ALA A 100 -15.60 -23.61 -23.73
N PHE A 101 -16.78 -23.00 -23.94
CA PHE A 101 -17.46 -22.92 -25.23
C PHE A 101 -16.61 -22.22 -26.29
N LYS A 102 -16.00 -21.09 -25.96
CA LYS A 102 -15.13 -20.31 -26.84
C LYS A 102 -13.93 -21.13 -27.31
N SER A 103 -13.23 -21.78 -26.39
CA SER A 103 -12.13 -22.70 -26.70
C SER A 103 -12.56 -23.84 -27.63
N ALA A 104 -13.72 -24.45 -27.36
CA ALA A 104 -14.29 -25.49 -28.20
C ALA A 104 -14.66 -24.98 -29.60
N ALA A 105 -15.24 -23.78 -29.70
CA ALA A 105 -15.63 -23.16 -30.97
C ALA A 105 -14.42 -22.88 -31.86
N TYR A 106 -13.34 -22.33 -31.32
CA TYR A 106 -12.10 -22.10 -32.08
C TYR A 106 -11.45 -23.41 -32.55
N SER A 107 -11.64 -24.50 -31.80
CA SER A 107 -11.14 -25.82 -32.18
C SER A 107 -11.98 -26.48 -33.28
N ALA A 108 -13.32 -26.42 -33.17
CA ALA A 108 -14.25 -27.09 -34.08
C ALA A 108 -14.54 -26.30 -35.37
N SER A 109 -14.22 -24.99 -35.42
CA SER A 109 -14.54 -24.04 -36.50
C SER A 109 -16.03 -23.82 -36.78
N VAL A 110 -16.92 -24.76 -36.43
CA VAL A 110 -18.38 -24.65 -36.51
C VAL A 110 -19.00 -25.22 -35.23
N MET A 111 -19.91 -24.48 -34.60
CA MET A 111 -20.67 -24.92 -33.43
C MET A 111 -22.15 -24.56 -33.54
N ALA A 112 -23.00 -25.36 -32.92
CA ALA A 112 -24.43 -25.09 -32.79
C ALA A 112 -24.77 -24.72 -31.34
N VAL A 113 -25.59 -23.69 -31.18
CA VAL A 113 -26.07 -23.19 -29.88
C VAL A 113 -27.59 -23.14 -29.92
N GLN A 114 -28.25 -23.86 -29.01
CA GLN A 114 -29.68 -23.78 -28.79
C GLN A 114 -29.99 -22.50 -28.00
N VAL A 115 -31.06 -21.81 -28.40
CA VAL A 115 -31.53 -20.57 -27.79
C VAL A 115 -32.94 -20.76 -27.25
N THR A 116 -33.09 -20.58 -25.94
CA THR A 116 -34.39 -20.61 -25.25
C THR A 116 -34.72 -19.21 -24.75
N LEU A 117 -35.90 -18.70 -25.09
CA LEU A 117 -36.39 -17.36 -24.72
C LEU A 117 -37.48 -17.48 -23.66
N GLY A 118 -37.30 -16.83 -22.51
CA GLY A 118 -38.28 -16.81 -21.43
C GLY A 118 -38.42 -18.15 -20.70
N GLY A 119 -38.43 -18.12 -19.37
CA GLY A 119 -38.86 -19.26 -18.57
C GLY A 119 -40.39 -19.23 -18.45
N ASN A 120 -41.05 -20.30 -18.91
CA ASN A 120 -42.37 -20.62 -18.35
C ASN A 120 -42.09 -21.08 -16.91
N GLU A 121 -42.33 -20.21 -15.93
CA GLU A 121 -42.28 -20.60 -14.51
C GLU A 121 -43.44 -21.53 -14.11
N ASP A 122 -44.37 -21.82 -15.03
CA ASP A 122 -45.51 -22.69 -14.77
C ASP A 122 -45.54 -23.90 -15.72
N GLU A 123 -45.63 -25.09 -15.11
CA GLU A 123 -46.04 -26.38 -15.71
C GLU A 123 -44.98 -27.24 -16.43
N SER A 124 -44.11 -27.89 -15.66
CA SER A 124 -43.79 -29.30 -15.91
C SER A 124 -43.30 -29.99 -14.64
N GLY A 125 -44.25 -30.55 -13.89
CA GLY A 125 -43.98 -31.49 -12.81
C GLY A 125 -43.50 -32.82 -13.37
N SER A 126 -42.26 -33.20 -13.03
CA SER A 126 -41.77 -34.58 -13.09
C SER A 126 -40.93 -34.82 -11.84
N ASN A 127 -41.54 -35.48 -10.86
CA ASN A 127 -40.84 -36.14 -9.77
C ASN A 127 -39.80 -37.10 -10.36
N ASP A 128 -38.51 -36.81 -10.18
CA ASP A 128 -37.57 -37.75 -9.57
C ASP A 128 -36.15 -37.16 -9.52
N LYS A 129 -35.55 -37.34 -8.33
CA LYS A 129 -34.14 -37.16 -7.94
C LYS A 129 -33.70 -35.76 -7.51
N ALA A 130 -33.46 -35.69 -6.21
CA ALA A 130 -32.61 -34.74 -5.51
C ALA A 130 -31.31 -34.46 -6.27
N GLY A 131 -31.10 -33.20 -6.60
CA GLY A 131 -29.86 -32.62 -7.07
C GLY A 131 -29.94 -31.13 -6.79
N GLN A 132 -29.15 -30.67 -5.83
CA GLN A 132 -29.15 -29.30 -5.33
C GLN A 132 -28.77 -28.30 -6.42
N SER A 133 -29.56 -27.24 -6.53
CA SER A 133 -29.24 -25.99 -7.21
C SER A 133 -28.28 -25.19 -6.33
N SER A 134 -27.01 -25.10 -6.73
CA SER A 134 -25.99 -24.23 -6.15
C SER A 134 -25.07 -23.68 -7.24
N SER A 135 -25.28 -22.43 -7.67
CA SER A 135 -24.35 -21.73 -8.58
C SER A 135 -24.08 -20.30 -8.09
N LEU A 136 -23.64 -20.22 -6.83
CA LEU A 136 -22.51 -19.38 -6.46
C LEU A 136 -21.44 -20.33 -5.93
N SER A 137 -20.17 -19.98 -6.14
CA SER A 137 -18.99 -20.62 -5.56
C SER A 137 -18.52 -21.94 -6.17
N ARG A 138 -17.57 -21.86 -7.11
CA ARG A 138 -16.28 -22.55 -6.86
C ARG A 138 -15.55 -21.77 -5.77
N CYS A 139 -16.04 -21.86 -4.55
CA CYS A 139 -15.23 -21.52 -3.40
C CYS A 139 -14.60 -22.81 -2.89
N SER A 140 -13.47 -22.58 -2.26
CA SER A 140 -12.51 -23.58 -1.91
C SER A 140 -12.87 -24.17 -0.57
N ASN A 141 -13.05 -25.48 -0.53
CA ASN A 141 -13.11 -26.17 0.73
C ASN A 141 -11.75 -26.05 1.46
N LEU A 142 -11.67 -25.99 2.78
CA LEU A 142 -10.45 -26.14 3.56
C LEU A 142 -9.70 -27.39 3.12
N ALA A 143 -10.39 -28.44 2.64
CA ALA A 143 -9.74 -29.60 2.03
C ALA A 143 -9.10 -29.31 0.65
N SER A 144 -9.50 -28.25 -0.05
CA SER A 144 -8.92 -27.74 -1.30
C SER A 144 -7.95 -26.59 -1.07
N VAL A 145 -7.98 -25.93 0.10
CA VAL A 145 -6.99 -24.90 0.50
C VAL A 145 -5.91 -25.46 1.41
N VAL A 146 -6.15 -26.54 2.16
CA VAL A 146 -5.26 -27.11 3.17
C VAL A 146 -5.10 -28.63 3.00
N ARG A 147 -3.86 -29.12 3.00
CA ARG A 147 -3.53 -30.55 2.90
C ARG A 147 -4.12 -31.31 4.09
N PRO A 148 -4.71 -32.51 3.87
CA PRO A 148 -5.34 -33.31 4.93
C PRO A 148 -4.46 -33.57 6.17
N SER A 149 -3.14 -33.65 6.00
CA SER A 149 -2.19 -33.86 7.10
C SER A 149 -2.13 -32.72 8.12
N ALA A 150 -2.60 -31.52 7.77
CA ALA A 150 -2.59 -30.35 8.65
C ALA A 150 -3.94 -30.10 9.34
N ILE A 151 -5.02 -30.65 8.79
CA ILE A 151 -6.40 -30.50 9.27
C ILE A 151 -6.57 -31.13 10.66
N GLY A 152 -5.79 -32.16 11.01
CA GLY A 152 -5.86 -32.85 12.31
C GLY A 152 -5.53 -31.99 13.53
N SER A 153 -5.05 -30.75 13.36
CA SER A 153 -4.75 -29.81 14.45
C SER A 153 -5.61 -28.54 14.46
N SER A 154 -6.39 -28.29 13.41
CA SER A 154 -7.24 -27.10 13.32
C SER A 154 -8.64 -27.37 13.86
N VAL A 155 -9.05 -26.61 14.87
CA VAL A 155 -10.41 -26.65 15.39
C VAL A 155 -11.26 -25.75 14.50
N LYS A 156 -12.05 -26.34 13.59
CA LYS A 156 -13.14 -25.61 12.93
C LYS A 156 -13.96 -24.94 14.03
N LEU A 157 -14.17 -23.63 13.95
CA LEU A 157 -15.06 -22.98 14.88
C LEU A 157 -16.45 -23.59 14.67
N GLY A 158 -16.93 -24.33 15.68
CA GLY A 158 -18.21 -25.03 15.58
C GLY A 158 -19.34 -24.06 15.22
N SER A 159 -20.39 -24.56 14.58
CA SER A 159 -21.58 -23.77 14.24
C SER A 159 -22.34 -23.26 15.48
N ASP A 160 -21.97 -23.73 16.66
CA ASP A 160 -22.42 -23.27 17.98
C ASP A 160 -21.58 -22.10 18.53
N ARG A 161 -20.37 -21.88 18.02
CA ARG A 161 -19.53 -20.75 18.40
C ARG A 161 -19.98 -19.47 17.70
N PRO A 162 -19.91 -18.30 18.36
CA PRO A 162 -20.40 -17.05 17.79
C PRO A 162 -19.84 -16.73 16.40
N LEU A 163 -18.53 -16.90 16.18
CA LEU A 163 -17.90 -16.68 14.88
C LEU A 163 -18.29 -17.70 13.81
N GLY A 164 -18.60 -18.95 14.19
CA GLY A 164 -19.12 -19.96 13.26
C GLY A 164 -20.54 -19.63 12.80
N VAL A 165 -21.38 -19.13 13.71
CA VAL A 165 -22.71 -18.60 13.38
C VAL A 165 -22.60 -17.36 12.50
N PHE A 166 -21.65 -16.46 12.80
CA PHE A 166 -21.42 -15.25 12.02
C PHE A 166 -21.04 -15.57 10.58
N HIS A 167 -20.09 -16.49 10.42
CA HIS A 167 -19.69 -16.98 9.10
C HIS A 167 -20.90 -17.60 8.37
N THR A 168 -21.63 -18.51 9.00
CA THR A 168 -22.81 -19.15 8.38
C THR A 168 -23.87 -18.13 7.95
N LYS A 169 -24.04 -17.05 8.72
CA LYS A 169 -25.05 -16.03 8.46
C LYS A 169 -24.69 -15.10 7.30
N PHE A 170 -23.43 -14.70 7.18
CA PHE A 170 -23.03 -13.62 6.28
C PHE A 170 -22.12 -14.05 5.14
N TRP A 171 -21.46 -15.22 5.23
CA TRP A 171 -20.55 -15.67 4.20
C TRP A 171 -21.28 -15.99 2.90
N GLY A 172 -20.75 -15.50 1.77
CA GLY A 172 -21.37 -15.66 0.46
C GLY A 172 -22.62 -14.82 0.22
N THR A 173 -23.09 -14.07 1.21
CA THR A 173 -24.24 -13.17 1.05
C THR A 173 -23.80 -11.84 0.46
N SER A 174 -24.55 -11.33 -0.51
CA SER A 174 -24.22 -10.04 -1.13
C SER A 174 -24.51 -8.89 -0.16
N MET A 175 -23.54 -7.98 0.01
CA MET A 175 -23.74 -6.76 0.83
C MET A 175 -24.89 -5.89 0.31
N GLU A 176 -25.17 -5.93 -1.00
CA GLU A 176 -26.29 -5.22 -1.60
C GLU A 176 -27.64 -5.83 -1.21
N GLU A 177 -27.70 -7.16 -1.06
CA GLU A 177 -28.89 -7.86 -0.59
C GLU A 177 -29.15 -7.57 0.89
N GLU A 178 -28.10 -7.59 1.72
CA GLU A 178 -28.18 -7.20 3.14
C GLU A 178 -28.66 -5.76 3.29
N ARG A 179 -28.09 -4.82 2.53
CA ARG A 179 -28.51 -3.40 2.52
C ARG A 179 -29.98 -3.26 2.12
N LYS A 180 -30.43 -3.96 1.08
CA LYS A 180 -31.83 -3.97 0.62
C LYS A 180 -32.77 -4.63 1.64
N ALA A 181 -32.34 -5.71 2.27
CA ALA A 181 -33.11 -6.42 3.28
C ALA A 181 -33.35 -5.51 4.50
N TRP A 182 -32.31 -4.80 4.94
CA TRP A 182 -32.44 -3.81 6.00
C TRP A 182 -33.37 -2.65 5.60
N SER A 183 -33.18 -2.08 4.40
CA SER A 183 -34.04 -1.00 3.88
C SER A 183 -35.53 -1.38 3.84
N LYS A 184 -35.84 -2.67 3.64
CA LYS A 184 -37.21 -3.21 3.67
C LYS A 184 -37.70 -3.47 5.09
N ALA A 185 -36.84 -4.00 5.97
CA ALA A 185 -37.20 -4.40 7.33
C ALA A 185 -37.53 -3.21 8.24
N GLU A 186 -36.88 -2.07 8.01
CA GLU A 186 -37.07 -0.87 8.84
C GLU A 186 -38.32 -0.04 8.46
N GLY A 187 -39.09 -0.50 7.47
CA GLY A 187 -40.43 0.01 7.19
C GLY A 187 -40.47 1.53 7.02
N GLN A 188 -39.80 2.07 5.99
CA GLN A 188 -39.84 3.49 5.63
C GLN A 188 -39.88 4.43 6.85
N VAL A 189 -38.92 4.35 7.78
CA VAL A 189 -38.44 5.62 8.31
C VAL A 189 -37.62 6.18 7.15
N PRO A 190 -38.16 7.11 6.35
CA PRO A 190 -37.40 7.67 5.26
C PRO A 190 -36.21 8.33 5.95
N TRP A 191 -35.00 7.90 5.61
CA TRP A 191 -33.85 8.78 5.71
C TRP A 191 -34.24 9.97 4.84
N ASN A 192 -34.81 10.99 5.47
CA ASN A 192 -35.37 12.13 4.78
C ASN A 192 -34.15 12.94 4.32
N GLU A 193 -33.52 12.50 3.22
CA GLU A 193 -32.45 13.22 2.52
C GLU A 193 -32.86 14.68 2.22
N SER A 194 -34.17 14.98 2.30
CA SER A 194 -34.77 16.27 2.02
C SER A 194 -35.14 17.14 3.23
N GLU A 195 -34.84 16.77 4.48
CA GLU A 195 -35.31 17.56 5.66
C GLU A 195 -34.21 17.99 6.63
N MET A 196 -32.93 17.83 6.25
CA MET A 196 -31.86 18.62 6.83
C MET A 196 -31.76 19.90 6.00
N ASP A 197 -32.41 20.97 6.47
CA ASP A 197 -32.17 22.32 5.97
C ASP A 197 -30.70 22.66 6.24
N LEU A 198 -29.89 22.42 5.21
CA LEU A 198 -28.48 22.77 5.11
C LEU A 198 -28.32 24.29 5.33
N ASP A 199 -28.03 24.70 6.55
CA ASP A 199 -27.26 25.93 6.75
C ASP A 199 -25.86 25.68 6.13
N ASP A 200 -25.58 26.42 5.05
CA ASP A 200 -24.53 26.34 4.01
C ASP A 200 -23.05 26.36 4.50
N ASP A 201 -22.78 25.97 5.74
CA ASP A 201 -21.55 26.35 6.42
C ASP A 201 -20.61 25.17 6.77
N GLY A 202 -21.03 23.91 6.63
CA GLY A 202 -20.10 22.80 6.86
C GLY A 202 -20.66 21.39 7.03
N GLU A 203 -21.47 20.91 6.09
CA GLU A 203 -21.92 19.52 6.14
C GLU A 203 -20.79 18.53 5.86
N ALA A 204 -20.47 17.74 6.88
CA ALA A 204 -19.73 16.50 6.73
C ALA A 204 -20.69 15.47 6.14
N ASP A 205 -20.70 15.37 4.80
CA ASP A 205 -21.45 14.38 4.02
C ASP A 205 -21.37 12.99 4.67
N ILE A 206 -22.50 12.48 5.19
CA ILE A 206 -22.61 11.04 5.44
C ILE A 206 -22.42 10.37 4.08
N ILE A 207 -21.36 9.56 3.97
CA ILE A 207 -21.05 8.89 2.71
C ILE A 207 -22.23 7.98 2.34
N SER A 208 -22.91 8.32 1.24
CA SER A 208 -24.03 7.53 0.74
C SER A 208 -23.65 6.05 0.59
N GLY A 209 -24.48 5.17 1.14
CA GLY A 209 -24.25 3.72 1.14
C GLY A 209 -23.80 3.11 2.48
N CYS A 210 -23.69 3.91 3.55
CA CYS A 210 -23.56 3.35 4.90
C CYS A 210 -24.87 2.69 5.35
N TYR A 211 -24.79 1.62 6.14
CA TYR A 211 -25.97 0.97 6.74
C TYR A 211 -25.62 0.16 7.99
N PRO A 212 -26.58 -0.06 8.91
CA PRO A 212 -26.36 -0.95 10.05
C PRO A 212 -26.56 -2.42 9.64
N LEU A 213 -25.54 -3.23 9.88
CA LEU A 213 -25.60 -4.68 9.75
C LEU A 213 -26.11 -5.29 11.06
N ILE A 214 -27.29 -5.90 11.03
CA ILE A 214 -27.87 -6.55 12.21
C ILE A 214 -27.22 -7.93 12.41
N ILE A 215 -26.26 -8.00 13.32
CA ILE A 215 -25.58 -9.24 13.70
C ILE A 215 -26.55 -10.14 14.46
N ASN A 216 -27.05 -9.69 15.61
CA ASN A 216 -27.94 -10.42 16.52
C ASN A 216 -27.53 -11.89 16.77
N ILE A 217 -26.24 -12.12 16.99
CA ILE A 217 -25.67 -13.44 17.31
C ILE A 217 -25.27 -13.44 18.78
N LYS A 218 -25.80 -14.41 19.54
CA LYS A 218 -25.50 -14.56 20.96
C LYS A 218 -23.98 -14.72 21.16
N GLY A 219 -23.39 -13.84 21.96
CA GLY A 219 -21.95 -13.86 22.27
C GLY A 219 -21.10 -12.98 21.37
N ILE A 220 -21.66 -12.37 20.31
CA ILE A 220 -21.02 -11.28 19.57
C ILE A 220 -21.61 -9.97 20.09
N LYS A 221 -20.73 -9.06 20.51
CA LYS A 221 -21.08 -7.67 20.77
C LYS A 221 -20.25 -6.79 19.84
N PRO A 222 -20.85 -5.76 19.23
CA PRO A 222 -22.26 -5.33 19.33
C PRO A 222 -23.26 -6.28 18.61
N SER A 223 -24.57 -6.10 18.85
CA SER A 223 -25.64 -6.80 18.13
C SER A 223 -25.94 -6.22 16.75
N SER A 224 -25.45 -5.03 16.48
CA SER A 224 -25.52 -4.30 15.21
C SER A 224 -24.17 -3.65 14.94
N LEU A 225 -23.74 -3.60 13.68
CA LEU A 225 -22.47 -3.01 13.27
C LEU A 225 -22.72 -1.95 12.22
N TRP A 226 -22.20 -0.73 12.40
CA TRP A 226 -22.26 0.29 11.36
C TRP A 226 -21.28 -0.03 10.23
N VAL A 227 -21.79 -0.35 9.05
CA VAL A 227 -20.98 -0.63 7.86
C VAL A 227 -20.88 0.63 7.01
N ARG A 228 -19.67 1.19 6.94
CA ARG A 228 -19.35 2.30 6.03
C ARG A 228 -19.23 1.83 4.58
N ALA A 229 -19.59 2.71 3.65
CA ALA A 229 -19.43 2.47 2.21
C ALA A 229 -17.96 2.24 1.81
N GLU A 230 -16.99 2.83 2.51
CA GLU A 230 -15.56 2.59 2.33
C GLU A 230 -15.19 1.11 2.49
N TYR A 231 -15.76 0.41 3.46
CA TYR A 231 -15.45 -1.00 3.66
C TYR A 231 -15.88 -1.83 2.45
N ILE A 232 -17.04 -1.52 1.87
CA ILE A 232 -17.58 -2.18 0.68
C ILE A 232 -16.64 -1.89 -0.51
N ARG A 233 -16.28 -0.61 -0.72
CA ARG A 233 -15.35 -0.21 -1.79
C ARG A 233 -13.98 -0.88 -1.65
N ILE A 234 -13.46 -0.99 -0.44
CA ILE A 234 -12.21 -1.68 -0.12
C ILE A 234 -12.34 -3.16 -0.43
N PHE A 235 -13.41 -3.80 0.03
CA PHE A 235 -13.67 -5.21 -0.24
C PHE A 235 -13.72 -5.49 -1.74
N ASP A 236 -14.52 -4.73 -2.50
CA ASP A 236 -14.64 -4.87 -3.95
C ASP A 236 -13.29 -4.67 -4.66
N ALA A 237 -12.51 -3.68 -4.21
CA ALA A 237 -11.16 -3.45 -4.74
C ALA A 237 -10.23 -4.65 -4.47
N CYS A 238 -10.31 -5.26 -3.28
CA CYS A 238 -9.51 -6.41 -2.92
C CYS A 238 -9.92 -7.65 -3.74
N VAL A 239 -11.23 -7.92 -3.86
CA VAL A 239 -11.77 -8.99 -4.72
C VAL A 239 -11.26 -8.83 -6.15
N ARG A 240 -11.40 -7.64 -6.73
CA ARG A 240 -10.94 -7.35 -8.09
C ARG A 240 -9.42 -7.57 -8.24
N ILE A 241 -8.61 -7.09 -7.31
CA ILE A 241 -7.14 -7.27 -7.35
C ILE A 241 -6.77 -8.75 -7.27
N CYS A 242 -7.45 -9.51 -6.41
CA CYS A 242 -7.24 -10.95 -6.28
C CYS A 242 -7.65 -11.69 -7.57
N GLN A 243 -8.78 -11.34 -8.18
CA GLN A 243 -9.27 -11.94 -9.42
C GLN A 243 -8.41 -11.58 -10.64
N GLU A 244 -8.01 -10.31 -10.80
CA GLU A 244 -7.12 -9.90 -11.90
C GLU A 244 -5.74 -10.55 -11.82
N GLY A 245 -5.29 -10.85 -10.59
CA GLY A 245 -4.02 -11.51 -10.31
C GLY A 245 -3.96 -12.98 -10.75
N THR A 246 -5.09 -13.68 -10.85
CA THR A 246 -5.10 -15.12 -11.21
C THR A 246 -4.85 -15.37 -12.70
N GLY A 247 -5.12 -14.40 -13.58
CA GLY A 247 -4.95 -14.53 -15.03
C GLY A 247 -3.58 -14.12 -15.58
N ARG A 248 -2.76 -13.40 -14.81
CA ARG A 248 -1.40 -13.00 -15.22
C ARG A 248 -0.40 -14.04 -14.72
N ARG A 249 0.66 -14.32 -15.49
CA ARG A 249 1.81 -15.16 -15.05
C ARG A 249 2.16 -14.75 -13.62
N ILE A 250 1.89 -15.66 -12.68
CA ILE A 250 1.94 -15.44 -11.23
C ILE A 250 3.18 -14.60 -10.90
N THR A 251 2.97 -13.32 -10.60
CA THR A 251 4.01 -12.53 -9.96
C THR A 251 4.33 -13.26 -8.66
N MET A 252 5.60 -13.57 -8.40
CA MET A 252 6.01 -14.46 -7.30
C MET A 252 5.56 -14.02 -5.89
N LYS A 253 5.00 -12.81 -5.74
CA LYS A 253 4.58 -12.25 -4.46
C LYS A 253 3.05 -12.22 -4.34
N PRO A 254 2.44 -12.86 -3.32
CA PRO A 254 1.00 -12.79 -3.08
C PRO A 254 0.55 -11.35 -2.84
N PRO A 255 -0.68 -10.97 -3.25
CA PRO A 255 -1.22 -9.65 -2.96
C PRO A 255 -1.40 -9.47 -1.45
N SER A 256 -0.93 -8.34 -0.94
CA SER A 256 -1.26 -7.87 0.40
C SER A 256 -2.01 -6.56 0.33
N PHE A 257 -2.89 -6.37 1.30
CA PHE A 257 -3.71 -5.20 1.50
C PHE A 257 -3.37 -4.63 2.86
N VAL A 258 -2.83 -3.42 2.90
CA VAL A 258 -2.59 -2.71 4.15
C VAL A 258 -3.77 -1.76 4.34
N ILE A 259 -4.65 -2.07 5.29
CA ILE A 259 -5.82 -1.29 5.64
C ILE A 259 -5.47 -0.48 6.89
N THR A 260 -5.46 0.84 6.74
CA THR A 260 -5.15 1.76 7.83
C THR A 260 -6.42 2.41 8.40
N GLY A 261 -6.40 2.76 9.69
CA GLY A 261 -7.54 3.42 10.36
C GLY A 261 -8.56 2.47 11.01
N GLN A 262 -8.19 1.21 11.21
CA GLN A 262 -9.01 0.20 11.89
C GLN A 262 -8.40 -0.23 13.24
N PRO A 263 -9.23 -0.63 14.21
CA PRO A 263 -8.75 -1.36 15.37
C PRO A 263 -8.07 -2.65 14.91
N GLY A 264 -6.87 -2.94 15.45
CA GLY A 264 -6.17 -4.20 15.23
C GLY A 264 -7.03 -5.42 15.61
N ILE A 265 -6.71 -6.55 15.00
CA ILE A 265 -7.38 -7.85 15.20
C ILE A 265 -6.52 -8.69 16.16
N ASP A 266 -6.97 -8.90 17.39
CA ASP A 266 -6.17 -9.54 18.45
C ASP A 266 -5.69 -10.99 18.12
N SER A 267 -6.09 -11.60 16.99
CA SER A 267 -5.63 -12.90 16.53
C SER A 267 -5.65 -13.08 15.01
N ILE A 268 -4.84 -14.00 14.49
CA ILE A 268 -4.86 -14.36 13.06
C ILE A 268 -6.02 -15.33 12.82
N THR A 269 -7.02 -14.86 12.07
CA THR A 269 -8.19 -15.64 11.69
C THR A 269 -8.18 -15.91 10.20
N LEU A 270 -8.50 -17.14 9.83
CA LEU A 270 -8.62 -17.61 8.46
C LEU A 270 -10.08 -17.75 8.11
N PHE A 271 -10.45 -17.21 6.96
CA PHE A 271 -11.80 -17.35 6.43
C PHE A 271 -11.74 -18.13 5.11
N VAL A 272 -12.47 -19.24 5.08
CA VAL A 272 -12.69 -20.08 3.90
C VAL A 272 -14.18 -20.38 3.77
N GLU A 273 -14.59 -21.08 2.71
CA GLU A 273 -16.00 -21.32 2.45
C GLU A 273 -16.71 -22.10 3.56
N GLU A 274 -16.06 -23.07 4.19
CA GLU A 274 -16.77 -23.90 5.17
C GLU A 274 -16.79 -23.30 6.58
N GLY A 275 -16.04 -22.22 6.81
CA GLY A 275 -16.01 -21.59 8.12
C GLY A 275 -14.83 -20.67 8.37
N ALA A 276 -14.83 -20.16 9.60
CA ALA A 276 -13.70 -19.47 10.18
C ALA A 276 -12.84 -20.44 11.01
N TYR A 277 -11.52 -20.28 10.92
CA TYR A 277 -10.54 -21.11 11.60
C TYR A 277 -9.51 -20.21 12.30
N GLU A 278 -9.20 -20.52 13.55
CA GLU A 278 -8.01 -19.96 14.21
C GLU A 278 -6.77 -20.60 13.60
N LEU A 279 -5.75 -19.80 13.26
CA LEU A 279 -4.50 -20.31 12.71
C LEU A 279 -3.71 -21.05 13.81
N PRO A 280 -3.54 -22.38 13.76
CA PRO A 280 -2.76 -23.09 14.77
C PRO A 280 -1.29 -22.70 14.70
N ALA A 281 -0.63 -22.58 15.85
CA ALA A 281 0.80 -22.22 15.94
C ALA A 281 1.74 -23.20 15.20
N THR A 282 1.25 -24.41 14.92
CA THR A 282 1.95 -25.52 14.27
C THR A 282 1.87 -25.53 12.75
N TRP A 283 0.99 -24.74 12.14
CA TRP A 283 0.82 -24.72 10.69
C TRP A 283 2.09 -24.30 9.96
N ARG A 284 2.34 -24.96 8.82
CA ARG A 284 3.50 -24.73 7.96
C ARG A 284 3.04 -24.39 6.56
N GLN A 285 3.87 -23.64 5.84
CA GLN A 285 3.71 -23.32 4.41
C GLN A 285 3.13 -24.44 3.55
N ARG A 286 3.70 -25.65 3.63
CA ARG A 286 3.34 -26.78 2.76
C ARG A 286 1.93 -27.30 2.99
N ASP A 287 1.29 -26.83 4.03
CA ASP A 287 -0.04 -27.26 4.41
C ASP A 287 -1.08 -26.58 3.54
N PHE A 288 -0.76 -25.57 2.73
CA PHE A 288 -1.72 -24.93 1.83
C PHE A 288 -1.60 -25.40 0.37
N PHE A 289 -2.73 -25.49 -0.33
CA PHE A 289 -2.78 -25.70 -1.77
C PHE A 289 -2.62 -24.36 -2.52
N PRO A 290 -1.97 -24.37 -3.69
CA PRO A 290 -1.64 -23.15 -4.42
C PRO A 290 -2.82 -22.56 -5.22
N ASP A 291 -3.89 -23.31 -5.42
CA ASP A 291 -4.88 -22.99 -6.47
C ASP A 291 -6.05 -22.14 -6.00
N ASP A 292 -6.27 -22.02 -4.70
CA ASP A 292 -7.45 -21.37 -4.13
C ASP A 292 -7.12 -20.08 -3.35
N PRO A 293 -7.94 -19.02 -3.48
CA PRO A 293 -7.72 -17.75 -2.81
C PRO A 293 -8.01 -17.87 -1.30
N LEU A 294 -6.97 -17.80 -0.49
CA LEU A 294 -7.10 -17.78 0.97
C LEU A 294 -7.06 -16.35 1.50
N TRP A 295 -8.08 -15.96 2.28
CA TRP A 295 -8.17 -14.66 2.92
C TRP A 295 -7.60 -14.75 4.33
N VAL A 296 -6.51 -14.02 4.59
CA VAL A 296 -5.82 -14.05 5.88
C VAL A 296 -5.84 -12.65 6.48
N PHE A 297 -6.50 -12.49 7.62
CA PHE A 297 -6.51 -11.24 8.36
C PHE A 297 -5.45 -11.26 9.45
N ILE A 298 -4.62 -10.23 9.46
CA ILE A 298 -3.48 -10.12 10.37
C ILE A 298 -3.47 -8.73 10.98
N ASP A 299 -3.36 -8.67 12.29
CA ASP A 299 -3.00 -7.44 12.98
C ASP A 299 -1.51 -7.19 12.83
N ALA A 300 -1.14 -5.94 12.50
CA ALA A 300 0.26 -5.56 12.40
C ALA A 300 1.05 -5.70 13.70
N GLU A 301 0.37 -5.76 14.85
CA GLU A 301 1.00 -6.05 16.15
C GLU A 301 1.31 -7.55 16.34
N SER A 302 0.87 -8.40 15.42
CA SER A 302 1.23 -9.83 15.42
C SER A 302 2.73 -10.05 15.24
N ASP A 303 3.27 -11.03 15.98
CA ASP A 303 4.70 -11.39 15.97
C ASP A 303 5.21 -11.68 14.55
N SER A 304 6.34 -11.05 14.20
CA SER A 304 7.07 -11.24 12.95
C SER A 304 7.42 -12.72 12.70
N ALA A 305 7.61 -13.52 13.74
CA ALA A 305 7.88 -14.94 13.60
C ALA A 305 6.67 -15.70 13.02
N THR A 306 5.47 -15.38 13.47
CA THR A 306 4.22 -15.98 12.96
C THR A 306 3.98 -15.59 11.51
N LEU A 307 4.22 -14.30 11.22
CA LEU A 307 4.16 -13.73 9.88
C LEU A 307 5.09 -14.46 8.89
N SER A 308 6.36 -14.67 9.26
CA SER A 308 7.33 -15.35 8.40
C SER A 308 6.94 -16.77 7.95
N LYS A 309 6.04 -17.44 8.70
CA LYS A 309 5.54 -18.77 8.35
C LYS A 309 4.44 -18.76 7.27
N LEU A 310 3.76 -17.62 7.10
CA LEU A 310 2.65 -17.44 6.17
C LEU A 310 3.13 -16.99 4.78
N PHE A 311 4.17 -16.17 4.70
CA PHE A 311 4.63 -15.61 3.43
C PHE A 311 5.59 -16.56 2.72
N THR A 312 5.08 -17.30 1.73
CA THR A 312 5.94 -17.95 0.77
C THR A 312 5.46 -17.78 -0.66
N VAL A 313 6.42 -17.84 -1.57
CA VAL A 313 6.22 -17.70 -3.01
C VAL A 313 5.32 -18.83 -3.51
N GLY A 314 4.20 -18.47 -4.15
CA GLY A 314 3.34 -19.39 -4.91
C GLY A 314 2.01 -19.76 -4.29
N THR A 315 1.67 -19.31 -3.07
CA THR A 315 0.31 -19.44 -2.54
C THR A 315 -0.56 -18.26 -3.00
N LYS A 316 -1.81 -18.53 -3.41
CA LYS A 316 -2.81 -17.49 -3.70
C LYS A 316 -3.41 -16.95 -2.39
N MET A 317 -2.57 -16.34 -1.55
CA MET A 317 -3.05 -15.70 -0.32
C MET A 317 -3.34 -14.22 -0.57
N ALA A 318 -4.52 -13.78 -0.15
CA ALA A 318 -4.90 -12.38 -0.01
C ALA A 318 -4.73 -11.99 1.46
N ILE A 319 -3.72 -11.18 1.75
CA ILE A 319 -3.33 -10.91 3.15
C ILE A 319 -3.76 -9.50 3.53
N PHE A 320 -4.61 -9.38 4.55
CA PHE A 320 -5.18 -8.14 5.03
C PHE A 320 -4.50 -7.74 6.33
N PHE A 321 -3.71 -6.69 6.26
CA PHE A 321 -3.07 -6.08 7.41
C PHE A 321 -3.91 -4.93 7.93
N THR A 322 -4.30 -4.97 9.19
CA THR A 322 -4.89 -3.82 9.88
C THR A 322 -3.82 -3.15 10.72
N THR A 323 -3.58 -1.85 10.49
CA THR A 323 -2.47 -1.13 11.14
C THR A 323 -2.71 0.38 11.20
N SER A 324 -1.91 1.08 12.00
CA SER A 324 -1.80 2.54 11.89
C SER A 324 -1.21 2.93 10.52
N PRO A 325 -1.43 4.17 10.04
CA PRO A 325 -0.89 4.65 8.76
C PRO A 325 0.65 4.77 8.70
N ASP A 326 1.35 4.41 9.77
CA ASP A 326 2.81 4.40 9.85
C ASP A 326 3.42 3.36 8.90
N GLU A 327 4.15 3.84 7.88
CA GLU A 327 4.77 3.00 6.87
C GLU A 327 5.72 1.97 7.46
N GLU A 328 6.44 2.29 8.54
CA GLU A 328 7.41 1.36 9.13
C GLU A 328 6.77 0.07 9.62
N ARG A 329 5.51 0.13 10.08
CA ARG A 329 4.78 -1.06 10.57
C ARG A 329 4.52 -2.09 9.49
N TRP A 330 4.40 -1.65 8.24
CA TRP A 330 4.08 -2.52 7.11
C TRP A 330 5.13 -2.53 6.00
N HIS A 331 6.18 -1.70 6.05
CA HIS A 331 7.25 -1.64 5.04
C HIS A 331 7.95 -3.01 4.86
N ARG A 332 8.05 -3.79 5.95
CA ARG A 332 8.64 -5.13 5.97
C ARG A 332 7.95 -6.09 5.00
N PHE A 333 6.67 -5.87 4.70
CA PHE A 333 5.88 -6.72 3.79
C PHE A 333 6.18 -6.47 2.31
N ASN A 334 6.80 -5.34 1.96
CA ASN A 334 7.24 -5.07 0.57
C ASN A 334 8.23 -6.13 0.06
N LYS A 335 8.97 -6.76 0.99
CA LYS A 335 9.94 -7.82 0.67
C LYS A 335 9.24 -9.10 0.23
N THR A 336 8.11 -9.45 0.83
CA THR A 336 7.46 -10.77 0.69
C THR A 336 6.14 -10.76 -0.09
N THR A 337 5.48 -9.61 -0.21
CA THR A 337 4.14 -9.48 -0.81
C THR A 337 4.09 -8.36 -1.85
N SER A 338 3.09 -8.38 -2.73
CA SER A 338 2.78 -7.26 -3.62
C SER A 338 1.80 -6.33 -2.88
N ARG A 339 2.32 -5.20 -2.42
CA ARG A 339 1.60 -4.27 -1.55
C ARG A 339 0.52 -3.48 -2.30
N ASN A 340 -0.68 -3.49 -1.74
CA ASN A 340 -1.77 -2.56 -2.04
C ASN A 340 -2.09 -1.79 -0.75
N LEU A 341 -1.72 -0.51 -0.69
CA LEU A 341 -2.03 0.33 0.47
C LEU A 341 -3.43 0.92 0.28
N LEU A 342 -4.32 0.62 1.22
CA LEU A 342 -5.70 1.09 1.25
C LEU A 342 -5.88 1.94 2.52
N VAL A 343 -5.95 3.25 2.33
CA VAL A 343 -6.15 4.20 3.44
C VAL A 343 -7.63 4.47 3.57
N MET A 344 -8.20 4.18 4.74
CA MET A 344 -9.56 4.57 5.04
C MET A 344 -9.60 6.04 5.46
N ASN A 345 -10.60 6.77 4.98
CA ASN A 345 -10.88 8.09 5.51
C ASN A 345 -11.21 7.98 7.01
N PRO A 346 -10.82 8.97 7.82
CA PRO A 346 -11.29 9.06 9.20
C PRO A 346 -12.83 9.08 9.23
N TRP A 347 -13.40 8.70 10.37
CA TRP A 347 -14.86 8.81 10.54
C TRP A 347 -15.25 10.28 10.68
N GLY A 348 -16.33 10.69 10.03
CA GLY A 348 -16.95 11.99 10.26
C GLY A 348 -17.73 12.02 11.58
N LYS A 349 -18.04 13.24 12.07
CA LYS A 349 -18.87 13.41 13.27
C LYS A 349 -20.24 12.78 13.11
N GLU A 350 -20.90 12.96 11.97
CA GLU A 350 -22.22 12.38 11.70
C GLU A 350 -22.19 10.85 11.65
N GLU A 351 -21.19 10.25 10.99
CA GLU A 351 -20.99 8.79 11.02
C GLU A 351 -20.83 8.28 12.46
N MET A 352 -20.13 9.05 13.30
CA MET A 352 -19.92 8.71 14.71
C MET A 352 -21.21 8.81 15.53
N LYS A 353 -22.05 9.83 15.31
CA LYS A 353 -23.38 9.94 15.95
C LYS A 353 -24.29 8.78 15.58
N GLN A 354 -24.35 8.42 14.29
CA GLN A 354 -25.16 7.31 13.80
C GLN A 354 -24.74 5.98 14.43
N ALA A 355 -23.43 5.75 14.50
CA ALA A 355 -22.92 4.62 15.24
C ALA A 355 -23.31 4.72 16.72
N ALA A 356 -23.05 5.85 17.41
CA ALA A 356 -23.41 6.02 18.81
C ALA A 356 -24.86 5.59 19.11
N HIS A 357 -25.82 6.00 18.28
CA HIS A 357 -27.21 5.59 18.39
C HIS A 357 -27.38 4.06 18.31
N LEU A 358 -26.75 3.41 17.34
CA LEU A 358 -26.79 1.95 17.18
C LEU A 358 -26.19 1.18 18.36
N TYR A 359 -25.18 1.75 19.01
CA TYR A 359 -24.55 1.17 20.20
C TYR A 359 -25.27 1.55 21.50
N GLY A 360 -26.33 2.37 21.44
CA GLY A 360 -27.04 2.87 22.63
C GLY A 360 -26.19 3.80 23.50
N LEU A 361 -25.26 4.54 22.87
CA LEU A 361 -24.38 5.50 23.54
C LEU A 361 -24.94 6.93 23.40
N SER A 362 -24.62 7.79 24.36
CA SER A 362 -24.92 9.22 24.26
C SER A 362 -24.06 9.86 23.17
N GLU A 363 -24.70 10.54 22.22
CA GLU A 363 -24.03 11.28 21.14
C GLU A 363 -23.04 12.30 21.70
N ASP A 364 -23.44 13.05 22.74
CA ASP A 364 -22.59 14.07 23.37
C ASP A 364 -21.28 13.49 23.89
N ILE A 365 -21.32 12.32 24.54
CA ILE A 365 -20.14 11.65 25.08
C ILE A 365 -19.22 11.17 23.94
N VAL A 366 -19.82 10.66 22.86
CA VAL A 366 -19.08 10.16 21.71
C VAL A 366 -18.41 11.31 20.95
N LEU A 367 -19.08 12.46 20.81
CA LEU A 367 -18.53 13.66 20.19
C LEU A 367 -17.48 14.35 21.06
N GLU A 368 -17.67 14.37 22.38
CA GLU A 368 -16.64 14.84 23.31
C GLU A 368 -15.34 14.03 23.14
N LYS A 369 -15.45 12.69 23.09
CA LYS A 369 -14.30 11.82 22.80
C LYS A 369 -13.73 12.04 21.41
N TYR A 370 -14.57 12.26 20.40
CA TYR A 370 -14.12 12.57 19.05
C TYR A 370 -13.27 13.85 19.03
N ASP A 371 -13.72 14.90 19.71
CA ASP A 371 -13.02 16.18 19.75
C ASP A 371 -11.74 16.10 20.58
N CYS A 372 -11.71 15.27 21.62
CA CYS A 372 -10.54 15.08 22.49
C CYS A 372 -9.49 14.11 21.92
N LEU A 373 -9.93 13.01 21.30
CA LEU A 373 -9.10 11.85 20.93
C LEU A 373 -8.99 11.66 19.42
N GLY A 374 -9.76 12.41 18.64
CA GLY A 374 -9.81 12.34 17.19
C GLY A 374 -10.85 11.34 16.65
N PRO A 375 -10.94 11.23 15.32
CA PRO A 375 -11.98 10.49 14.59
C PRO A 375 -11.77 8.97 14.59
N ILE A 376 -11.51 8.37 15.76
CA ILE A 376 -11.19 6.94 15.91
C ILE A 376 -12.37 6.24 16.61
N PRO A 377 -13.20 5.46 15.90
CA PRO A 377 -14.40 4.84 16.45
C PRO A 377 -14.12 3.95 17.65
N ARG A 378 -13.02 3.19 17.62
CA ARG A 378 -12.63 2.32 18.73
C ARG A 378 -12.48 3.10 20.05
N LEU A 379 -11.88 4.30 19.97
CA LEU A 379 -11.72 5.16 21.15
C LEU A 379 -13.06 5.77 21.57
N CYS A 380 -13.87 6.18 20.61
CA CYS A 380 -15.12 6.88 20.88
C CYS A 380 -16.22 5.94 21.41
N ILE A 381 -16.33 4.73 20.84
CA ILE A 381 -17.45 3.79 21.01
C ILE A 381 -17.05 2.59 21.87
N ASP A 382 -15.93 1.91 21.56
CA ASP A 382 -15.63 0.59 22.13
C ASP A 382 -14.89 0.66 23.47
N PHE A 383 -14.09 1.70 23.70
CA PHE A 383 -13.25 1.76 24.89
C PHE A 383 -14.07 2.08 26.15
N SER A 384 -13.89 1.24 27.17
CA SER A 384 -14.34 1.54 28.53
C SER A 384 -13.61 2.76 29.09
N ALA A 385 -14.19 3.40 30.11
CA ALA A 385 -13.57 4.54 30.80
C ALA A 385 -12.14 4.22 31.31
N THR A 386 -11.89 2.97 31.73
CA THR A 386 -10.57 2.52 32.21
C THR A 386 -9.56 2.35 31.08
N GLN A 387 -10.00 1.80 29.94
CA GLN A 387 -9.16 1.70 28.74
C GLN A 387 -8.85 3.08 28.16
N LEU A 388 -9.81 4.00 28.19
CA LEU A 388 -9.60 5.41 27.83
C LEU A 388 -8.60 6.08 28.75
N SER A 389 -8.76 5.96 30.06
CA SER A 389 -7.81 6.54 31.02
C SER A 389 -6.38 5.99 30.81
N THR A 390 -6.28 4.69 30.53
CA THR A 390 -4.99 4.06 30.19
C THR A 390 -4.43 4.65 28.89
N TYR A 391 -5.26 4.73 27.84
CA TYR A 391 -4.88 5.30 26.56
C TYR A 391 -4.48 6.77 26.68
N GLU A 392 -5.19 7.60 27.46
CA GLU A 392 -4.85 9.01 27.70
C GLU A 392 -3.58 9.18 28.52
N SER A 393 -3.37 8.30 29.51
CA SER A 393 -2.16 8.31 30.33
C SER A 393 -0.92 7.97 29.52
N MET A 394 -1.03 7.12 28.49
CA MET A 394 0.14 6.65 27.75
C MET A 394 0.83 7.78 26.96
N PRO A 395 0.18 8.57 26.08
CA PRO A 395 0.78 9.75 25.46
C PRO A 395 1.26 10.77 26.49
N ARG A 396 0.52 11.00 27.59
CA ARG A 396 0.93 11.93 28.64
C ARG A 396 2.21 11.47 29.35
N THR A 397 2.31 10.20 29.71
CA THR A 397 3.51 9.61 30.31
C THR A 397 4.66 9.59 29.32
N THR A 398 4.41 9.26 28.05
CA THR A 398 5.41 9.33 26.99
C THR A 398 5.93 10.77 26.82
N LEU A 399 5.03 11.76 26.71
CA LEU A 399 5.35 13.19 26.65
C LEU A 399 6.13 13.64 27.89
N ASN A 400 5.71 13.25 29.10
CA ASN A 400 6.40 13.61 30.34
C ASN A 400 7.76 12.91 30.49
N SER A 401 7.93 11.73 29.88
CA SER A 401 9.19 10.98 29.86
C SER A 401 10.16 11.45 28.79
N ILE A 402 9.66 12.19 27.80
CA ILE A 402 10.48 13.06 26.95
C ILE A 402 10.82 14.26 27.83
N THR A 403 11.79 14.08 28.73
CA THR A 403 12.31 15.15 29.58
C THR A 403 12.93 16.22 28.69
N ILE A 404 12.13 17.23 28.36
CA ILE A 404 12.64 18.57 28.12
C ILE A 404 12.69 19.19 29.50
N GLU A 405 13.90 19.49 30.01
CA GLU A 405 14.09 20.22 31.27
C GLU A 405 13.63 21.69 31.16
N SER A 406 12.44 21.95 30.64
CA SER A 406 11.84 23.30 30.61
C SER A 406 10.39 23.27 31.08
N ASP A 407 10.14 24.02 32.15
CA ASP A 407 8.83 24.24 32.80
C ASP A 407 7.85 25.11 31.97
N GLU A 408 7.64 24.81 30.68
CA GLU A 408 6.68 25.55 29.84
C GLU A 408 5.62 24.64 29.20
N PRO A 409 4.34 24.69 29.65
CA PRO A 409 3.25 23.86 29.13
C PRO A 409 2.78 24.21 27.70
N ARG A 410 3.39 25.19 27.03
CA ARG A 410 2.98 25.67 25.69
C ARG A 410 3.48 24.77 24.54
N VAL A 411 4.56 24.01 24.76
CA VAL A 411 5.16 23.12 23.74
C VAL A 411 4.24 21.96 23.38
N ALA A 412 3.50 21.41 24.35
CA ALA A 412 2.57 20.30 24.13
C ALA A 412 1.38 20.65 23.21
N LEU A 413 0.90 21.90 23.23
CA LEU A 413 -0.21 22.38 22.40
C LEU A 413 0.24 22.68 20.95
N ALA A 414 1.46 23.17 20.76
CA ALA A 414 2.06 23.34 19.43
C ALA A 414 2.31 21.99 18.74
N LEU A 415 2.71 20.97 19.51
CA LEU A 415 2.91 19.59 19.04
C LEU A 415 1.62 18.93 18.49
N PHE A 416 0.45 19.23 19.06
CA PHE A 416 -0.84 18.75 18.55
C PHE A 416 -1.32 19.51 17.31
N GLY A 417 -1.07 20.82 17.23
CA GLY A 417 -1.53 21.66 16.11
C GLY A 417 -0.78 21.44 14.80
N LEU A 418 0.52 21.11 14.85
CA LEU A 418 1.34 20.87 13.65
C LEU A 418 1.02 19.53 12.97
N ALA A 419 0.68 18.50 13.74
CA ALA A 419 0.29 17.18 13.20
C ALA A 419 -1.05 17.21 12.43
N GLN A 420 -1.91 18.20 12.69
CA GLN A 420 -3.23 18.33 12.06
C GLN A 420 -3.22 19.12 10.73
N ARG A 421 -2.14 19.86 10.41
CA ARG A 421 -2.09 20.75 9.23
C ARG A 421 -1.48 20.13 7.97
N THR A 422 -0.95 18.91 8.03
CA THR A 422 -0.42 18.19 6.85
C THR A 422 -1.50 17.32 6.18
N THR A 423 -2.53 17.96 5.62
CA THR A 423 -3.44 17.30 4.67
C THR A 423 -3.41 18.07 3.35
N VAL A 424 -2.62 17.56 2.39
CA VAL A 424 -2.57 18.08 1.00
C VAL A 424 -3.38 17.12 0.10
N PRO A 425 -4.23 17.63 -0.81
CA PRO A 425 -5.09 16.81 -1.66
C PRO A 425 -4.34 16.04 -2.76
N TYR A 426 -4.74 14.77 -2.95
CA TYR A 426 -4.12 13.79 -3.85
C TYR A 426 -4.68 13.87 -5.28
N SER A 427 -3.81 13.78 -6.30
CA SER A 427 -4.15 13.55 -7.72
C SER A 427 -3.39 12.34 -8.27
N PRO A 428 -4.02 11.41 -9.02
CA PRO A 428 -3.37 10.18 -9.46
C PRO A 428 -2.78 10.30 -10.87
N GLY A 429 -1.49 9.95 -11.02
CA GLY A 429 -0.82 9.76 -12.30
C GLY A 429 -0.01 8.44 -12.32
N ARG A 430 -0.36 7.54 -13.25
CA ARG A 430 0.24 6.21 -13.48
C ARG A 430 1.59 6.28 -14.20
N SER A 431 2.55 5.41 -13.85
CA SER A 431 3.23 4.51 -14.81
C SER A 431 4.21 3.51 -14.15
N ASN A 432 4.43 2.39 -14.85
CA ASN A 432 5.12 1.15 -14.45
C ASN A 432 6.66 1.17 -14.65
N LEU A 433 7.40 0.36 -13.87
CA LEU A 433 8.27 -0.77 -14.27
C LEU A 433 9.55 -0.97 -13.41
N SER A 434 9.62 -2.15 -12.77
CA SER A 434 10.74 -3.13 -12.69
C SER A 434 12.18 -2.71 -12.30
N ALA A 435 12.70 -3.31 -11.22
CA ALA A 435 14.11 -3.67 -11.08
C ALA A 435 14.34 -4.94 -10.22
N HIS A 436 15.45 -5.64 -10.50
CA HIS A 436 15.97 -6.87 -9.87
C HIS A 436 16.74 -6.60 -8.55
N PRO A 437 16.86 -7.55 -7.60
CA PRO A 437 17.55 -7.36 -6.32
C PRO A 437 18.83 -8.20 -6.14
N ASP A 438 19.66 -7.80 -5.17
CA ASP A 438 20.66 -8.66 -4.51
C ASP A 438 20.69 -8.41 -2.99
N GLU A 439 21.02 -9.46 -2.22
CA GLU A 439 20.86 -9.70 -0.77
C GLU A 439 21.92 -9.00 0.11
N THR A 440 21.76 -8.71 1.42
CA THR A 440 21.80 -9.69 2.55
C THR A 440 21.62 -9.03 3.96
N ARG A 441 20.84 -9.72 4.83
CA ARG A 441 20.91 -9.97 6.31
C ARG A 441 20.95 -8.85 7.42
N GLN A 442 19.80 -8.72 8.13
CA GLN A 442 19.42 -8.67 9.59
C GLN A 442 20.34 -8.10 10.72
N PRO A 443 19.86 -7.71 11.96
CA PRO A 443 18.58 -8.03 12.66
C PRO A 443 17.85 -6.92 13.53
N THR A 444 16.61 -7.24 13.96
CA THR A 444 15.77 -6.81 15.14
C THR A 444 15.32 -5.35 15.40
N SER A 445 14.00 -5.13 15.59
CA SER A 445 13.40 -4.05 16.43
C SER A 445 11.97 -4.48 16.85
N GLN A 446 11.47 -4.38 18.10
CA GLN A 446 11.34 -3.26 19.05
C GLN A 446 10.60 -2.05 18.47
N LEU A 447 9.62 -1.52 19.22
CA LEU A 447 8.96 -0.22 18.98
C LEU A 447 10.01 0.84 18.60
N PRO A 448 9.68 1.87 17.80
CA PRO A 448 10.58 3.00 17.61
C PRO A 448 10.98 3.49 18.98
N GLN A 449 12.26 3.31 19.32
CA GLN A 449 12.76 3.82 20.58
C GLN A 449 12.51 5.34 20.54
N SER A 450 12.10 5.95 21.65
CA SER A 450 11.82 7.41 21.75
C SER A 450 12.85 8.32 21.06
N ARG A 451 14.07 7.81 20.90
CA ARG A 451 15.20 8.39 20.16
C ARG A 451 14.95 8.61 18.66
N GLU A 452 14.20 7.74 17.98
CA GLU A 452 13.94 7.83 16.53
C GLU A 452 12.96 8.95 16.22
N ALA A 453 11.86 9.03 16.96
CA ALA A 453 10.92 10.15 16.86
C ALA A 453 11.63 11.48 17.15
N ALA A 454 12.46 11.54 18.21
CA ALA A 454 13.25 12.73 18.52
C ALA A 454 14.18 13.15 17.37
N GLY A 455 14.72 12.20 16.60
CA GLY A 455 15.50 12.46 15.40
C GLY A 455 14.71 13.19 14.31
N VAL A 456 13.50 12.70 14.01
CA VAL A 456 12.61 13.31 13.01
C VAL A 456 12.17 14.72 13.44
N PHE A 457 11.78 14.90 14.71
CA PHE A 457 11.43 16.23 15.21
C PHE A 457 12.59 17.22 15.13
N PHE A 458 13.79 16.77 15.51
CA PHE A 458 15.00 17.59 15.42
C PHE A 458 15.31 17.98 13.97
N GLU A 459 15.18 17.04 13.03
CA GLU A 459 15.35 17.31 11.60
C GLU A 459 14.40 18.39 11.08
N VAL A 460 13.09 18.24 11.35
CA VAL A 460 12.08 19.21 10.91
C VAL A 460 12.30 20.59 11.55
N ALA A 461 12.67 20.63 12.84
CA ALA A 461 12.98 21.88 13.52
C ALA A 461 14.20 22.59 12.90
N ALA A 462 15.27 21.85 12.60
CA ALA A 462 16.45 22.38 11.94
C ALA A 462 16.15 22.87 10.51
N GLN A 463 15.39 22.11 9.72
CA GLN A 463 14.97 22.51 8.38
C GLN A 463 14.12 23.79 8.40
N THR A 464 13.23 23.93 9.39
CA THR A 464 12.38 25.12 9.56
C THR A 464 13.22 26.36 9.85
N LEU A 465 14.25 26.23 10.69
CA LEU A 465 15.21 27.29 10.94
C LEU A 465 15.98 27.67 9.66
N PHE A 466 16.53 26.67 8.98
CA PHE A 466 17.37 26.87 7.80
C PHE A 466 16.61 27.45 6.62
N ALA A 467 15.30 27.20 6.51
CA ALA A 467 14.45 27.83 5.51
C ALA A 467 14.37 29.35 5.65
N GLN A 468 14.64 29.91 6.84
CA GLN A 468 14.67 31.34 7.08
C GLN A 468 16.10 31.89 6.93
N THR A 469 17.01 31.37 7.75
CA THR A 469 18.43 31.75 7.77
C THR A 469 19.25 30.58 8.28
N ILE A 470 20.40 30.34 7.66
CA ILE A 470 21.38 29.35 8.07
C ILE A 470 22.53 30.09 8.77
N GLU A 471 22.51 30.08 10.10
CA GLU A 471 23.56 30.62 10.96
C GLU A 471 24.20 29.47 11.75
N LEU A 472 25.35 28.99 11.30
CA LEU A 472 26.03 27.84 11.87
C LEU A 472 27.52 28.09 12.05
N THR A 473 28.06 27.71 13.20
CA THR A 473 29.51 27.59 13.39
C THR A 473 29.93 26.16 13.00
N LEU A 474 30.59 26.03 11.85
CA LEU A 474 31.05 24.75 11.31
C LEU A 474 32.40 24.37 11.92
N LEU A 475 32.45 23.21 12.59
CA LEU A 475 33.69 22.62 13.07
C LEU A 475 34.13 21.48 12.15
N PRO A 476 35.33 21.57 11.52
CA PRO A 476 35.87 20.47 10.75
C PRO A 476 35.97 19.19 11.59
N MET A 477 35.52 18.07 11.04
CA MET A 477 35.70 16.77 11.69
C MET A 477 37.16 16.33 11.61
N VAL A 478 37.66 15.69 12.66
CA VAL A 478 39.04 15.17 12.73
C VAL A 478 39.06 13.67 12.44
N LYS A 479 40.14 13.20 11.81
CA LYS A 479 40.30 11.80 11.38
C LYS A 479 41.37 11.12 12.22
N LEU A 480 41.05 9.94 12.75
CA LEU A 480 42.07 9.06 13.32
C LEU A 480 42.49 8.01 12.29
N ASP A 481 43.80 7.88 12.09
CA ASP A 481 44.35 6.72 11.44
C ASP A 481 44.08 5.50 12.33
N SER A 482 43.35 4.53 11.78
CA SER A 482 43.01 3.31 12.50
C SER A 482 44.29 2.54 12.85
N ARG A 483 44.64 2.44 14.15
CA ARG A 483 45.82 1.70 14.64
C ARG A 483 45.69 0.16 14.55
N GLY A 484 44.96 -0.39 13.57
CA GLY A 484 44.82 -1.84 13.38
C GLY A 484 44.22 -2.25 12.02
N GLU A 485 44.74 -3.34 11.45
CA GLU A 485 44.61 -3.80 10.04
C GLU A 485 43.19 -4.11 9.52
N LYS A 486 42.10 -3.86 10.27
CA LYS A 486 40.73 -4.22 9.84
C LYS A 486 39.63 -3.22 10.18
N ASN A 487 39.95 -2.05 10.75
CA ASN A 487 38.91 -1.07 11.11
C ASN A 487 38.81 0.03 10.05
N LEU A 488 37.60 0.25 9.54
CA LEU A 488 37.26 1.39 8.71
C LEU A 488 37.70 2.68 9.43
N LEU A 489 38.24 3.65 8.69
CA LEU A 489 38.60 4.96 9.21
C LEU A 489 37.33 5.67 9.69
N HIS A 490 37.39 6.31 10.85
CA HIS A 490 36.26 7.03 11.43
C HIS A 490 36.62 8.52 11.57
N TRP A 491 35.64 9.37 11.30
CA TRP A 491 35.66 10.79 11.56
C TRP A 491 35.00 11.06 12.91
N TYR A 492 35.61 11.93 13.68
CA TYR A 492 35.15 12.32 15.00
C TYR A 492 34.90 13.81 15.04
N SER A 493 33.84 14.20 15.72
CA SER A 493 33.66 15.58 16.12
C SER A 493 32.89 15.65 17.43
N SER A 494 33.13 16.73 18.15
CA SER A 494 32.48 17.02 19.41
C SER A 494 32.54 18.51 19.69
N HIS A 495 31.41 19.04 20.14
CA HIS A 495 31.35 20.41 20.69
C HIS A 495 31.61 20.41 22.21
N ILE A 496 31.99 19.26 22.77
CA ILE A 496 32.50 19.08 24.14
C ILE A 496 33.91 18.47 24.08
N PRO A 497 34.75 18.66 25.11
CA PRO A 497 36.08 18.04 25.15
C PRO A 497 36.01 16.51 24.97
N LEU A 498 36.83 15.98 24.08
CA LEU A 498 36.95 14.53 23.84
C LEU A 498 37.83 13.88 24.93
N THR A 499 37.50 12.64 25.31
CA THR A 499 38.29 11.89 26.30
C THR A 499 39.66 11.47 25.74
N ASP A 500 39.76 11.29 24.43
CA ASP A 500 41.01 10.99 23.74
C ASP A 500 41.82 12.29 23.53
N GLN A 501 43.00 12.37 24.16
CA GLN A 501 43.83 13.56 24.13
C GLN A 501 44.40 13.88 22.74
N GLU A 502 44.66 12.87 21.90
CA GLU A 502 45.18 13.07 20.55
C GLU A 502 44.08 13.70 19.68
N LEU A 503 42.85 13.18 19.77
CA LEU A 503 41.67 13.76 19.12
C LEU A 503 41.38 15.18 19.61
N GLU A 504 41.44 15.42 20.92
CA GLU A 504 41.17 16.74 21.48
C GLU A 504 42.23 17.77 21.06
N GLN A 505 43.51 17.37 20.97
CA GLN A 505 44.57 18.22 20.43
C GLN A 505 44.34 18.55 18.96
N GLN A 506 43.95 17.58 18.13
CA GLN A 506 43.61 17.86 16.73
C GLN A 506 42.38 18.76 16.62
N ARG A 507 41.35 18.50 17.43
CA ARG A 507 40.10 19.27 17.46
C ARG A 507 40.32 20.72 17.90
N THR A 508 41.24 20.96 18.84
CA THR A 508 41.56 22.33 19.29
C THR A 508 42.44 23.10 18.31
N GLN A 509 43.08 22.41 17.35
CA GLN A 509 43.84 23.03 16.27
C GLN A 509 42.99 23.41 15.05
N VAL A 510 41.78 22.84 14.89
CA VAL A 510 40.91 23.21 13.77
C VAL A 510 40.25 24.58 14.01
N VAL A 511 40.24 25.41 12.97
CA VAL A 511 39.59 26.73 13.00
C VAL A 511 38.13 26.55 12.58
N ALA A 512 37.21 27.07 13.39
CA ALA A 512 35.79 27.09 13.07
C ALA A 512 35.51 28.00 11.85
N GLU A 513 34.62 27.57 10.96
CA GLU A 513 34.11 28.39 9.84
C GLU A 513 32.71 28.88 10.20
N GLU A 514 32.49 30.20 10.25
CA GLU A 514 31.15 30.76 10.42
C GLU A 514 30.41 30.71 9.08
N LEU A 515 29.25 30.07 9.06
CA LEU A 515 28.35 29.98 7.93
C LEU A 515 27.14 30.88 8.18
N HIS A 516 26.97 31.89 7.32
CA HIS A 516 25.82 32.77 7.30
C HIS A 516 25.24 32.81 5.89
N ILE A 517 24.12 32.13 5.67
CA ILE A 517 23.40 32.12 4.39
C ILE A 517 21.94 32.48 4.66
N THR A 518 21.38 33.41 3.90
CA THR A 518 19.94 33.67 3.87
C THR A 518 19.38 33.09 2.58
N PRO A 519 18.70 31.92 2.61
CA PRO A 519 18.12 31.37 1.39
C PRO A 519 17.10 32.33 0.77
N SER A 520 17.15 32.46 -0.55
CA SER A 520 16.19 33.23 -1.34
C SER A 520 14.79 32.62 -1.29
N ARG A 521 14.70 31.29 -1.18
CA ARG A 521 13.46 30.50 -1.05
C ARG A 521 13.78 29.05 -0.70
N THR A 522 12.73 28.32 -0.31
CA THR A 522 12.77 26.87 -0.09
C THR A 522 12.05 26.13 -1.21
N ILE A 523 12.61 25.03 -1.69
CA ILE A 523 12.00 24.15 -2.70
C ILE A 523 12.01 22.70 -2.18
N GLU A 524 10.86 22.05 -2.24
CA GLU A 524 10.75 20.60 -2.05
C GLU A 524 11.23 19.86 -3.29
N TYR A 525 12.11 18.87 -3.14
CA TYR A 525 12.56 18.01 -4.24
C TYR A 525 11.97 16.60 -4.14
N PRO A 526 11.56 15.98 -5.26
CA PRO A 526 11.05 14.62 -5.27
C PRO A 526 12.18 13.58 -5.18
N GLU A 527 11.85 12.33 -4.83
CA GLU A 527 12.80 11.19 -4.85
C GLU A 527 13.48 11.00 -6.22
N THR A 528 12.85 11.46 -7.31
CA THR A 528 13.44 11.45 -8.65
C THR A 528 14.63 12.39 -8.81
N GLY A 529 14.89 13.28 -7.86
CA GLY A 529 15.95 14.29 -7.89
C GLY A 529 15.52 15.60 -8.57
N LEU A 530 16.49 16.46 -8.86
CA LEU A 530 16.30 17.75 -9.53
C LEU A 530 17.07 17.79 -10.84
N ASP A 531 16.49 18.43 -11.86
CA ASP A 531 17.17 18.66 -13.14
C ASP A 531 18.32 19.68 -13.01
N SER A 532 18.15 20.67 -12.13
CA SER A 532 19.13 21.71 -11.88
C SER A 532 19.00 22.25 -10.45
N ILE A 533 20.13 22.65 -9.87
CA ILE A 533 20.19 23.37 -8.60
C ILE A 533 20.47 24.85 -8.85
N LEU A 534 19.83 25.71 -8.06
CA LEU A 534 20.02 27.17 -8.09
C LEU A 534 20.86 27.61 -6.89
N SER A 535 21.63 28.69 -7.08
CA SER A 535 22.34 29.33 -5.96
C SER A 535 21.33 29.91 -4.98
N ASP A 536 21.67 29.83 -3.69
CA ASP A 536 20.94 30.43 -2.58
C ASP A 536 19.48 29.96 -2.48
N VAL A 537 19.19 28.76 -2.96
CA VAL A 537 17.89 28.08 -2.78
C VAL A 537 18.07 26.91 -1.83
N TYR A 538 17.26 26.87 -0.78
CA TYR A 538 17.28 25.78 0.19
C TYR A 538 16.39 24.64 -0.28
N TYR A 539 16.96 23.44 -0.36
CA TYR A 539 16.27 22.25 -0.87
C TYR A 539 15.99 21.27 0.26
N VAL A 540 14.72 20.89 0.42
CA VAL A 540 14.25 19.89 1.38
C VAL A 540 13.57 18.74 0.64
N PRO A 541 13.67 17.48 1.10
CA PRO A 541 12.99 16.37 0.43
C PRO A 541 11.47 16.52 0.59
N GLN A 542 10.72 16.13 -0.43
CA GLN A 542 9.25 16.15 -0.39
C GLN A 542 8.70 15.16 0.66
N ARG A 543 9.45 14.11 0.98
CA ARG A 543 9.11 13.15 2.04
C ARG A 543 10.18 13.14 3.12
N PRO A 544 9.81 13.16 4.42
CA PRO A 544 10.76 12.95 5.49
C PRO A 544 11.40 11.55 5.37
N ASN A 545 12.61 11.40 5.91
CA ASN A 545 13.36 10.13 5.91
C ASN A 545 13.77 9.59 4.53
N GLU A 546 13.83 10.41 3.48
CA GLU A 546 14.48 9.96 2.26
C GLU A 546 15.96 9.62 2.51
N ASP A 547 16.39 8.45 2.02
CA ASP A 547 17.73 7.86 2.22
C ASP A 547 18.89 8.64 1.55
N VAL A 548 18.69 9.90 1.18
CA VAL A 548 19.61 10.71 0.38
C VAL A 548 20.39 11.73 1.21
N VAL A 549 19.75 12.81 1.63
CA VAL A 549 20.22 13.88 2.54
C VAL A 549 18.99 14.54 3.14
N ASP A 550 19.13 15.20 4.28
CA ASP A 550 17.97 15.80 4.96
C ASP A 550 17.66 17.18 4.36
N SER A 551 18.68 17.90 3.89
CA SER A 551 18.50 19.11 3.08
C SER A 551 19.84 19.55 2.47
N PHE A 552 19.81 20.49 1.53
CA PHE A 552 21.03 21.07 0.97
C PHE A 552 20.82 22.48 0.40
N ILE A 553 21.92 23.21 0.20
CA ILE A 553 21.95 24.52 -0.46
C ILE A 553 23.26 24.70 -1.22
N LEU A 554 23.21 25.33 -2.40
CA LEU A 554 24.38 25.78 -3.14
C LEU A 554 24.59 27.27 -2.85
N SER A 555 25.72 27.65 -2.26
CA SER A 555 26.05 29.05 -1.94
C SER A 555 27.53 29.29 -2.21
N ASP A 556 27.86 30.40 -2.88
CA ASP A 556 29.24 30.78 -3.23
C ASP A 556 30.03 29.66 -3.95
N GLY A 557 29.35 28.90 -4.81
CA GLY A 557 29.94 27.78 -5.54
C GLY A 557 30.26 26.54 -4.68
N LYS A 558 29.96 26.58 -3.37
CA LYS A 558 30.07 25.44 -2.45
C LYS A 558 28.70 24.79 -2.24
N LEU A 559 28.66 23.46 -2.23
CA LEU A 559 27.44 22.70 -1.95
C LEU A 559 27.43 22.26 -0.48
N PHE A 560 26.49 22.77 0.31
CA PHE A 560 26.28 22.39 1.70
C PHE A 560 25.20 21.32 1.79
N LEU A 561 25.55 20.15 2.30
CA LEU A 561 24.69 18.97 2.43
C LEU A 561 24.46 18.71 3.91
N PHE A 562 23.26 18.98 4.42
CA PHE A 562 22.94 18.88 5.84
C PHE A 562 22.39 17.49 6.18
N GLN A 563 22.90 16.90 7.27
CA GLN A 563 22.39 15.67 7.86
C GLN A 563 22.15 15.88 9.36
N CYS A 564 20.89 15.93 9.76
CA CYS A 564 20.43 16.05 11.13
C CYS A 564 20.52 14.70 11.85
N SER A 565 21.06 14.69 13.06
CA SER A 565 21.17 13.44 13.84
C SER A 565 21.18 13.69 15.34
N THR A 566 20.31 13.00 16.06
CA THR A 566 20.35 12.84 17.53
C THR A 566 21.15 11.62 17.96
N ALA A 567 21.63 10.80 17.01
CA ALA A 567 22.45 9.63 17.28
C ALA A 567 23.94 10.01 17.40
N SER A 568 24.65 9.41 18.36
CA SER A 568 26.09 9.58 18.56
C SER A 568 26.95 8.91 17.48
N ARG A 569 26.36 8.02 16.68
CA ARG A 569 26.99 7.38 15.51
C ARG A 569 26.05 7.47 14.33
N ARG A 570 26.54 7.97 13.19
CA ARG A 570 25.74 8.14 11.97
C ARG A 570 26.57 7.78 10.76
N SER A 571 26.05 6.94 9.87
CA SER A 571 26.64 6.72 8.54
C SER A 571 26.20 7.82 7.59
N ILE A 572 27.04 8.11 6.60
CA ILE A 572 26.68 9.03 5.53
C ILE A 572 25.64 8.32 4.68
N LYS A 573 24.47 8.95 4.49
CA LYS A 573 23.40 8.41 3.66
C LYS A 573 23.92 8.00 2.27
N SER A 574 23.79 6.72 1.94
CA SER A 574 24.46 6.10 0.79
C SER A 574 23.93 6.60 -0.57
N ARG A 575 22.68 7.09 -0.62
CA ARG A 575 22.08 7.59 -1.85
C ARG A 575 22.51 9.01 -2.24
N ILE A 576 23.40 9.65 -1.49
CA ILE A 576 23.96 10.96 -1.87
C ILE A 576 24.62 10.92 -3.27
N THR A 577 25.20 9.77 -3.63
CA THR A 577 25.78 9.53 -4.96
C THR A 577 24.73 9.48 -6.06
N LEU A 578 23.53 8.94 -5.78
CA LEU A 578 22.42 8.91 -6.73
C LEU A 578 21.89 10.32 -6.98
N LEU A 579 21.79 11.14 -5.93
CA LEU A 579 21.40 12.55 -6.06
C LEU A 579 22.44 13.32 -6.89
N ALA A 580 23.72 13.13 -6.60
CA ALA A 580 24.81 13.75 -7.34
C ALA A 580 24.91 13.29 -8.80
N ALA A 581 24.49 12.05 -9.12
CA ALA A 581 24.45 11.56 -10.49
C ALA A 581 23.30 12.17 -11.31
N ARG A 582 22.22 12.61 -10.63
CA ARG A 582 21.03 13.17 -11.26
C ARG A 582 21.08 14.69 -11.34
N CYS A 583 21.61 15.32 -10.29
CA CYS A 583 21.77 16.77 -10.19
C CYS A 583 23.15 17.19 -10.70
N ARG A 584 23.25 18.33 -11.39
CA ARG A 584 24.55 18.92 -11.75
C ARG A 584 25.20 19.61 -10.55
N PHE A 585 25.70 18.81 -9.61
CA PHE A 585 26.44 19.30 -8.45
C PHE A 585 27.84 19.81 -8.82
N PRO A 586 28.40 20.76 -8.06
CA PRO A 586 29.79 21.15 -8.23
C PRO A 586 30.74 19.97 -7.95
N PRO A 587 32.02 20.06 -8.33
CA PRO A 587 33.00 19.03 -8.00
C PRO A 587 33.02 18.72 -6.49
N GLN A 588 33.22 17.46 -6.13
CA GLN A 588 33.12 16.98 -4.75
C GLN A 588 34.03 17.69 -3.73
N LYS A 589 35.18 18.23 -4.16
CA LYS A 589 36.06 19.07 -3.33
C LYS A 589 35.38 20.35 -2.81
N ASP A 590 34.33 20.78 -3.50
CA ASP A 590 33.53 21.96 -3.19
C ASP A 590 32.28 21.58 -2.37
N TRP A 591 32.14 20.31 -1.98
CA TRP A 591 31.09 19.86 -1.08
C TRP A 591 31.48 20.08 0.39
N ARG A 592 30.47 20.39 1.19
CA ARG A 592 30.54 20.58 2.64
C ARG A 592 29.45 19.71 3.24
N LEU A 593 29.83 18.54 3.75
CA LEU A 593 28.89 17.62 4.41
C LEU A 593 28.79 18.04 5.87
N VAL A 594 27.66 18.61 6.28
CA VAL A 594 27.47 19.23 7.59
C VAL A 594 26.51 18.36 8.41
N PHE A 595 27.03 17.75 9.48
CA PHE A 595 26.18 17.07 10.45
C PHE A 595 25.64 18.04 11.48
N VAL A 596 24.33 18.20 11.51
CA VAL A 596 23.61 19.07 12.43
C VAL A 596 23.21 18.22 13.63
N ILE A 597 23.69 18.58 14.82
CA ILE A 597 23.49 17.82 16.05
C ILE A 597 23.00 18.74 17.18
N PRO A 598 22.28 18.21 18.18
CA PRO A 598 21.91 18.99 19.35
C PRO A 598 23.14 19.33 20.22
N PRO A 599 23.02 20.33 21.13
CA PRO A 599 24.10 20.70 22.03
C PRO A 599 24.59 19.52 22.88
N LYS A 600 25.87 19.55 23.26
CA LYS A 600 26.52 18.56 24.14
C LYS A 600 26.59 17.13 23.57
N GLN A 601 26.37 16.94 22.27
CA GLN A 601 26.53 15.66 21.60
C GLN A 601 27.91 15.52 20.95
N ALA A 602 28.48 14.32 21.02
CA ALA A 602 29.63 13.90 20.23
C ALA A 602 29.15 12.97 19.11
N LEU A 603 29.76 13.08 17.93
CA LEU A 603 29.37 12.34 16.73
C LEU A 603 30.57 11.58 16.16
N THR A 604 30.35 10.32 15.84
CA THR A 604 31.27 9.47 15.08
C THR A 604 30.67 9.07 13.74
N VAL A 605 31.42 9.23 12.66
CA VAL A 605 30.98 8.97 11.28
C VAL A 605 31.99 8.03 10.60
N PRO A 606 31.59 6.85 10.12
CA PRO A 606 32.50 5.99 9.34
C PRO A 606 32.86 6.67 8.01
N GLN A 607 34.10 6.46 7.54
CA GLN A 607 34.52 6.94 6.23
C GLN A 607 33.76 6.18 5.14
N GLU A 608 33.05 6.92 4.29
CA GLU A 608 32.39 6.38 3.10
C GLU A 608 33.15 6.77 1.83
N PRO A 609 33.55 5.80 0.98
CA PRO A 609 34.30 6.08 -0.26
C PRO A 609 33.59 7.06 -1.20
N ALA A 610 32.26 7.02 -1.19
CA ALA A 610 31.38 7.88 -1.98
C ALA A 610 31.63 9.38 -1.76
N VAL A 611 32.06 9.79 -0.56
CA VAL A 611 32.23 11.20 -0.17
C VAL A 611 33.67 11.53 0.23
N GLU A 612 34.66 10.73 -0.18
CA GLU A 612 36.07 10.87 0.24
C GLU A 612 36.68 12.26 -0.02
N LYS A 613 36.28 12.96 -1.08
CA LYS A 613 36.81 14.29 -1.42
C LYS A 613 36.02 15.45 -0.80
N ALA A 614 34.89 15.16 -0.16
CA ALA A 614 34.09 16.18 0.49
C ALA A 614 34.71 16.55 1.84
N ALA A 615 34.58 17.82 2.24
CA ALA A 615 34.97 18.23 3.58
C ALA A 615 33.81 17.99 4.55
N LEU A 616 34.10 17.33 5.69
CA LEU A 616 33.11 16.98 6.71
C LEU A 616 33.16 17.98 7.86
N PHE A 617 32.00 18.44 8.28
CA PHE A 617 31.83 19.38 9.38
C PHE A 617 30.74 18.89 10.33
N THR A 618 30.78 19.38 11.56
CA THR A 618 29.61 19.37 12.45
C THR A 618 29.19 20.78 12.81
N ALA A 619 27.91 20.96 13.09
CA ALA A 619 27.35 22.19 13.62
C ALA A 619 26.33 21.86 14.72
N VAL A 620 26.25 22.71 15.73
CA VAL A 620 25.26 22.58 16.80
C VAL A 620 24.10 23.53 16.54
N VAL A 621 22.89 23.00 16.63
CA VAL A 621 21.65 23.80 16.59
C VAL A 621 20.91 23.61 17.91
N ASP A 622 20.71 24.72 18.63
CA ASP A 622 19.91 24.76 19.85
C ASP A 622 18.45 25.08 19.49
N ILE A 623 17.66 24.03 19.26
CA ILE A 623 16.24 24.15 18.89
C ILE A 623 15.39 24.83 19.97
N ASN A 624 15.86 24.93 21.22
CA ASN A 624 15.14 25.63 22.28
C ASN A 624 15.18 27.16 22.12
N ARG A 625 16.05 27.68 21.25
CA ARG A 625 16.11 29.12 20.93
C ARG A 625 15.10 29.52 19.86
N ILE A 626 14.39 28.56 19.27
CA ILE A 626 13.32 28.83 18.32
C ILE A 626 12.15 29.41 19.13
N SER A 627 11.97 30.73 19.08
CA SER A 627 10.72 31.36 19.48
C SER A 627 9.69 31.02 18.40
N LEU A 628 8.94 29.94 18.59
CA LEU A 628 7.80 29.57 17.73
C LEU A 628 6.66 30.58 17.84
#